data_AF-A0A5K1GZA2-F1
#
_entry.id   AF-A0A5K1GZA2-F1
#
_cell.length_a   1.000
_cell.length_b   1.000
_cell.length_c   1.000
_cell.angle_alpha   90.00
_cell.angle_beta   90.00
_cell.angle_gamma   90.00
#
_symmetry.space_group_name_H-M   'P 1'
#
loop_
_entity.id
_entity.type
_entity.pdbx_description
1 polymer ?
#
loop_
_entity_poly.entity_id
_entity_poly.type
_entity_poly.pdbx_seq_one_letter_code
_entity_poly.pdbx_strand_id
1 'polypeptide(L)'
;VLEPHVKRSHEGFSEARLLTTVSLLPNNIRIASGRRPVAMATGYIDRVQKHGEIRKQVLVVVTSGWSVMCFDHNLEKLWEMNMQ
;
A
#
# COMPACT_ATOMS: atom_id res chain seq x y z
N VAL A 1 13.05 -4.14 16.84
CA VAL A 1 12.91 -5.59 17.18
C VAL A 1 11.59 -5.72 17.91
N LEU A 2 10.59 -6.38 17.30
CA LEU A 2 9.27 -6.59 17.93
C LEU A 2 9.26 -8.01 18.51
N GLU A 3 8.96 -8.13 19.80
CA GLU A 3 8.80 -9.44 20.43
C GLU A 3 7.45 -10.09 20.08
N PRO A 4 7.41 -11.42 19.92
CA PRO A 4 6.25 -12.14 19.45
C PRO A 4 5.29 -12.38 20.61
N HIS A 5 4.10 -11.78 20.58
CA HIS A 5 3.04 -12.14 21.51
C HIS A 5 2.39 -13.45 21.06
N VAL A 6 3.02 -14.55 21.47
CA VAL A 6 2.41 -15.87 21.55
C VAL A 6 1.42 -15.84 22.71
N LYS A 7 0.12 -15.73 22.42
CA LYS A 7 -0.92 -16.49 23.11
C LYS A 7 -2.02 -16.86 22.12
N ARG A 8 -2.04 -18.15 21.75
CA ARG A 8 -3.23 -18.81 21.22
C ARG A 8 -4.25 -18.89 22.35
N SER A 9 -5.33 -18.12 22.30
CA SER A 9 -6.59 -18.47 22.97
C SER A 9 -7.72 -17.57 22.52
N HIS A 10 -8.79 -18.22 22.07
CA HIS A 10 -10.12 -17.74 21.65
C HIS A 10 -10.26 -17.18 20.22
N GLU A 11 -11.04 -17.91 19.44
CA GLU A 11 -11.75 -17.45 18.25
C GLU A 11 -12.41 -16.09 18.53
N GLY A 12 -11.82 -15.03 18.01
CA GLY A 12 -12.35 -13.69 18.16
C GLY A 12 -11.63 -12.76 17.20
N PHE A 13 -12.40 -11.99 16.44
CA PHE A 13 -11.87 -10.89 15.65
C PHE A 13 -11.32 -9.84 16.63
N SER A 14 -10.01 -9.65 16.67
CA SER A 14 -9.40 -8.52 17.34
C SER A 14 -9.42 -7.30 16.43
N GLU A 15 -9.65 -6.12 16.98
CA GLU A 15 -9.55 -4.87 16.22
C GLU A 15 -8.15 -4.73 15.60
N ALA A 16 -8.10 -4.46 14.30
CA ALA A 16 -6.85 -4.27 13.59
C ALA A 16 -6.23 -2.93 14.01
N ARG A 17 -4.96 -2.95 14.45
CA ARG A 17 -4.25 -1.71 14.79
C ARG A 17 -3.91 -0.94 13.51
N LEU A 18 -4.36 0.31 13.42
CA LEU A 18 -3.93 1.24 12.37
C LEU A 18 -2.45 1.61 12.58
N LEU A 19 -1.60 1.26 11.63
CA LEU A 19 -0.17 1.59 11.67
C LEU A 19 0.16 2.86 10.88
N THR A 20 -0.46 3.02 9.71
CA THR A 20 -0.19 4.12 8.78
C THR A 20 -1.37 4.30 7.80
N THR A 21 -1.43 5.47 7.18
CA THR A 21 -2.43 5.81 6.15
C THR A 21 -1.76 6.63 5.06
N VAL A 22 -2.24 6.52 3.82
CA VAL A 22 -1.78 7.35 2.72
C VAL A 22 -2.96 8.02 2.02
N SER A 23 -2.75 9.25 1.57
CA SER A 23 -3.71 9.97 0.72
C SER A 23 -3.40 9.72 -0.75
N LEU A 24 -4.43 9.46 -1.54
CA LEU A 24 -4.32 9.42 -3.01
C LEU A 24 -4.34 10.82 -3.63
N LEU A 25 -4.56 11.87 -2.83
CA LEU A 25 -4.57 13.24 -3.32
C LEU A 25 -3.15 13.74 -3.60
N PRO A 26 -2.95 14.61 -4.61
CA PRO A 26 -1.68 15.30 -4.77
C PRO A 26 -1.40 16.20 -3.57
N ASN A 27 -0.13 16.45 -3.28
CA ASN A 27 0.27 17.45 -2.30
C ASN A 27 -0.31 18.83 -2.72
N ASN A 28 -0.91 19.54 -1.76
CA ASN A 28 -1.42 20.91 -1.92
C ASN A 28 -2.63 21.10 -2.88
N ILE A 29 -3.38 20.05 -3.22
CA ILE A 29 -4.57 20.17 -4.10
C ILE A 29 -5.82 19.69 -3.36
N ARG A 30 -6.84 20.57 -3.24
CA ARG A 30 -8.14 20.26 -2.61
C ARG A 30 -9.12 19.52 -3.52
N ILE A 31 -8.75 19.30 -4.78
CA ILE A 31 -9.61 18.69 -5.80
C ILE A 31 -9.39 17.18 -5.80
N ALA A 32 -10.40 16.43 -5.34
CA ALA A 32 -10.41 14.97 -5.32
C ALA A 32 -10.88 14.32 -6.64
N SER A 33 -11.26 15.13 -7.64
CA SER A 33 -11.72 14.64 -8.94
C SER A 33 -10.67 13.72 -9.58
N GLY A 34 -11.10 12.56 -10.06
CA GLY A 34 -10.22 11.55 -10.64
C GLY A 34 -9.31 10.79 -9.66
N ARG A 35 -9.35 11.09 -8.35
CA ARG A 35 -8.52 10.44 -7.30
C ARG A 35 -9.22 9.33 -6.52
N ARG A 36 -10.53 9.10 -6.76
CA ARG A 36 -11.27 7.98 -6.14
C ARG A 36 -10.64 6.64 -6.58
N PRO A 37 -10.26 5.73 -5.66
CA PRO A 37 -9.75 4.42 -6.02
C PRO A 37 -10.86 3.58 -6.65
N VAL A 38 -10.54 2.86 -7.73
CA VAL A 38 -11.47 1.98 -8.47
C VAL A 38 -10.99 0.54 -8.56
N ALA A 39 -9.67 0.30 -8.43
CA ALA A 39 -9.10 -1.03 -8.29
C ALA A 39 -7.85 -0.96 -7.40
N MET A 40 -7.58 -2.04 -6.67
CA MET A 40 -6.37 -2.17 -5.84
C MET A 40 -5.86 -3.60 -5.92
N ALA A 41 -4.55 -3.77 -5.86
CA ALA A 41 -3.90 -5.07 -5.76
C ALA A 41 -2.65 -4.96 -4.89
N THR A 42 -2.33 -6.02 -4.16
CA THR A 42 -1.04 -6.17 -3.50
C THR A 42 -0.17 -7.16 -4.28
N GLY A 43 1.15 -7.02 -4.17
CA GLY A 43 2.07 -7.90 -4.87
C GLY A 43 3.52 -7.61 -4.51
N TYR A 44 4.42 -8.08 -5.36
CA TYR A 44 5.86 -7.84 -5.24
C TYR A 44 6.37 -7.27 -6.56
N ILE A 45 7.36 -6.39 -6.50
CA ILE A 45 8.11 -5.96 -7.69
C ILE A 45 9.29 -6.90 -7.84
N ASP A 46 9.38 -7.57 -8.98
CA ASP A 46 10.53 -8.40 -9.33
C ASP A 46 11.75 -7.50 -9.49
N ARG A 47 12.57 -7.46 -8.44
CA ARG A 47 13.92 -6.90 -8.45
C ARG A 47 14.89 -8.06 -8.46
N VAL A 48 16.07 -7.87 -9.04
CA VAL A 48 17.19 -8.79 -8.85
C VAL A 48 17.55 -8.75 -7.37
N GLN A 49 16.98 -9.66 -6.60
CA GLN A 49 17.21 -9.71 -5.16
C GLN A 49 18.49 -10.47 -4.90
N LYS A 50 19.34 -9.91 -4.04
CA LYS A 50 20.50 -10.64 -3.55
C LYS A 50 20.01 -11.78 -2.65
N HIS A 51 20.77 -12.86 -2.60
CA HIS A 51 20.48 -13.97 -1.70
C HIS A 51 20.36 -13.46 -0.26
N GLY A 52 19.19 -13.71 0.37
CA GLY A 52 18.89 -13.24 1.73
C GLY A 52 18.12 -11.91 1.83
N GLU A 53 17.83 -11.23 0.73
CA GLU A 53 16.96 -10.04 0.78
C GLU A 53 15.47 -10.42 0.95
N ILE A 54 14.78 -9.65 1.80
CA ILE A 54 13.35 -9.81 2.03
C ILE A 54 12.57 -9.20 0.86
N ARG A 55 11.66 -9.99 0.27
CA ARG A 55 10.64 -9.50 -0.68
C ARG A 55 9.65 -8.59 0.05
N LYS A 56 9.74 -7.28 -0.20
CA LYS A 56 8.79 -6.29 0.32
C LYS A 56 7.56 -6.23 -0.58
N GLN A 57 6.38 -6.29 0.02
CA GLN A 57 5.11 -6.12 -0.69
C GLN A 57 4.93 -4.68 -1.14
N VAL A 58 4.15 -4.50 -2.19
CA VAL A 58 3.67 -3.22 -2.69
C VAL A 58 2.16 -3.22 -2.76
N LEU A 59 1.56 -2.04 -2.67
CA LEU A 59 0.16 -1.77 -2.96
C LEU A 59 0.06 -0.97 -4.25
N VAL A 60 -0.67 -1.47 -5.23
CA VAL A 60 -0.99 -0.75 -6.47
C VAL A 60 -2.44 -0.31 -6.43
N VAL A 61 -2.71 0.94 -6.79
CA VAL A 61 -4.03 1.56 -6.80
C VAL A 61 -4.29 2.17 -8.17
N VAL A 62 -5.44 1.87 -8.75
CA VAL A 62 -5.97 2.55 -9.94
C VAL A 62 -7.04 3.53 -9.50
N THR A 63 -6.99 4.76 -9.99
CA THR A 63 -7.99 5.79 -9.70
C THR A 63 -9.00 5.97 -10.84
N SER A 64 -10.14 6.57 -10.53
CA SER A 64 -11.20 6.92 -11.49
C SER A 64 -10.76 7.88 -12.61
N GLY A 65 -9.66 8.59 -12.42
CA GLY A 65 -8.99 9.41 -13.44
C GLY A 65 -7.92 8.65 -14.23
N TRP A 66 -7.91 7.32 -14.18
CA TRP A 66 -6.96 6.45 -14.88
C TRP A 66 -5.48 6.70 -14.51
N SER A 67 -5.24 7.15 -13.28
CA SER A 67 -3.90 7.17 -12.69
C SER A 67 -3.63 5.85 -11.98
N VAL A 68 -2.45 5.29 -12.19
CA VAL A 68 -1.95 4.12 -11.47
C VAL A 68 -0.86 4.56 -10.53
N MET A 69 -1.00 4.24 -9.24
CA MET A 69 -0.07 4.61 -8.18
C MET A 69 0.45 3.34 -7.52
N CYS A 70 1.75 3.29 -7.25
CA CYS A 70 2.36 2.20 -6.50
C CYS A 70 2.95 2.72 -5.20
N PHE A 71 2.65 2.04 -4.11
CA PHE A 71 3.14 2.32 -2.77
C PHE A 71 3.96 1.14 -2.25
N ASP A 72 4.99 1.42 -1.47
CA ASP A 72 5.76 0.40 -0.80
C ASP A 72 5.06 -0.10 0.49
N HIS A 73 5.70 -1.02 1.21
CA HIS A 73 5.23 -1.55 2.49
C HIS A 73 5.01 -0.51 3.62
N ASN A 74 5.58 0.69 3.51
CA ASN A 74 5.38 1.80 4.45
C ASN A 74 4.29 2.77 3.96
N LEU A 75 3.63 2.45 2.85
CA LEU A 75 2.71 3.31 2.11
C LEU A 75 3.37 4.58 1.55
N GLU A 76 4.68 4.55 1.29
CA GLU A 76 5.37 5.60 0.55
C GLU A 76 5.17 5.41 -0.95
N LYS A 77 4.80 6.47 -1.66
CA LYS A 77 4.56 6.40 -3.11
C LYS A 77 5.89 6.17 -3.84
N LEU A 78 6.03 5.02 -4.48
CA LEU A 78 7.17 4.67 -5.32
C LEU A 78 7.09 5.35 -6.69
N TRP A 79 5.92 5.33 -7.31
CA TRP A 79 5.67 5.94 -8.61
C TRP A 79 4.18 6.19 -8.87
N GLU A 80 3.90 7.02 -9.87
CA GLU A 80 2.57 7.33 -10.39
C GLU A 80 2.64 7.45 -11.92
N MET A 81 1.67 6.87 -12.63
CA MET A 81 1.56 6.92 -14.09
C MET A 81 0.12 7.25 -14.47
N ASN A 82 -0.05 8.29 -15.29
CA ASN A 82 -1.33 8.62 -15.89
C ASN A 82 -1.48 7.87 -17.23
N MET A 83 -2.64 7.28 -17.52
CA MET A 83 -2.90 6.50 -18.73
C MET A 83 -3.67 7.27 -19.83
N GLN A 84 -3.86 8.59 -19.69
CA GLN A 84 -4.46 9.44 -20.72
C GLN A 84 -3.43 10.05 -21.66
#